data_AF-A4I9V0-F1
#
_entry.id   AF-A4I9V0-F1
#
_cell.length_a   1.000
_cell.length_b   1.000
_cell.length_c   1.000
_cell.angle_alpha   90.00
_cell.angle_beta   90.00
_cell.angle_gamma   90.00
#
_symmetry.space_group_name_H-M   'P 1'
#
loop_
_entity.id
_entity.type
_entity.pdbx_description
1 polymer ?
#
loop_
_entity_poly.entity_id
_entity_poly.type
_entity_poly.pdbx_seq_one_letter_code
_entity_poly.pdbx_strand_id
1 'polypeptide(L)'
;MFRAHRPAGPSCGRLSGPSSSESSRRAVKPEGQPKRGRSPCEDEVAFKKLQAHKLDAQSRLRQQIEVLSGLESNVLDFYYTHMLRFEPLLELASQVSPSAAMAPAAARDAVLGGEFAELFPELKSTTTLTDTCDESATLSTHEPAPSPPATVPAKTRYYYDSALMRLYREAAFQEKNLAHRYACEKARVAATELSVQHDIIDGSLAEQLRTEHEEQEALNKLIGSLAEVTAQSAAHQQSLQATDERIREIEKAREACLARKTVLEAKKQEQMDSAEHIKEEVAAFRRCVEAAARELERRRLINRSLEDEIGRRRAALKRRKKE
;
A
#
# COMPACT_ATOMS: atom_id res chain seq x y z
N MET A 1 21.80 -4.75 13.61
CA MET A 1 22.12 -6.17 13.31
C MET A 1 20.86 -7.03 13.46
N PHE A 2 20.20 -7.44 12.37
CA PHE A 2 19.25 -8.58 12.37
C PHE A 2 19.21 -9.17 10.96
N ARG A 3 19.90 -10.31 10.76
CA ARG A 3 19.88 -11.09 9.52
C ARG A 3 18.77 -12.14 9.66
N ALA A 4 17.66 -11.99 8.96
CA ALA A 4 16.60 -13.00 8.90
C ALA A 4 16.87 -13.97 7.73
N HIS A 5 17.11 -15.23 8.07
CA HIS A 5 17.27 -16.35 7.15
C HIS A 5 15.90 -16.77 6.55
N ARG A 6 15.87 -17.05 5.24
CA ARG A 6 14.72 -17.64 4.54
C ARG A 6 14.87 -19.17 4.52
N PRO A 7 13.85 -19.98 4.90
CA PRO A 7 13.93 -21.42 4.78
C PRO A 7 13.63 -21.89 3.35
N ALA A 8 14.36 -22.92 2.92
CA ALA A 8 14.26 -23.59 1.63
C ALA A 8 12.98 -24.43 1.49
N GLY A 9 12.33 -24.35 0.33
CA GLY A 9 11.27 -25.27 -0.11
C GLY A 9 11.78 -26.22 -1.20
N PRO A 10 11.26 -27.46 -1.29
CA PRO A 10 11.99 -28.61 -1.82
C PRO A 10 11.97 -28.75 -3.35
N SER A 11 13.09 -29.25 -3.88
CA SER A 11 13.26 -29.81 -5.22
C SER A 11 13.03 -31.33 -5.20
N CYS A 12 12.19 -31.83 -6.09
CA CYS A 12 12.15 -33.21 -6.61
C CYS A 12 11.49 -33.09 -7.98
N GLY A 13 12.08 -33.46 -9.11
CA GLY A 13 12.81 -34.70 -9.39
C GLY A 13 11.98 -35.47 -10.43
N ARG A 14 12.27 -35.22 -11.71
CA ARG A 14 11.71 -35.93 -12.89
C ARG A 14 12.29 -37.36 -12.98
N LEU A 15 11.65 -38.17 -13.84
CA LEU A 15 12.06 -39.47 -14.40
C LEU A 15 11.61 -40.66 -13.51
N SER A 16 10.88 -41.69 -13.96
CA SER A 16 10.84 -42.38 -15.26
C SER A 16 9.53 -43.21 -15.39
N GLY A 17 9.02 -43.38 -16.62
CA GLY A 17 8.01 -44.40 -16.96
C GLY A 17 8.66 -45.74 -17.36
N PRO A 18 8.00 -46.55 -18.22
CA PRO A 18 6.82 -47.39 -17.97
C PRO A 18 7.09 -48.86 -18.36
N SER A 19 6.16 -49.81 -18.14
CA SER A 19 5.88 -50.98 -19.02
C SER A 19 5.05 -52.09 -18.34
N SER A 20 3.98 -52.55 -19.04
CA SER A 20 3.48 -53.95 -19.19
C SER A 20 3.02 -54.73 -17.92
N SER A 21 2.00 -55.59 -17.87
CA SER A 21 1.14 -56.30 -18.85
C SER A 21 -0.12 -56.84 -18.15
N GLU A 22 -1.11 -57.13 -18.99
CA GLU A 22 -2.28 -58.01 -18.87
C GLU A 22 -2.39 -58.99 -17.69
N SER A 23 -3.61 -59.10 -17.13
CA SER A 23 -4.44 -60.31 -17.29
C SER A 23 -5.74 -60.19 -16.49
N SER A 24 -6.86 -60.20 -17.22
CA SER A 24 -8.22 -60.19 -16.72
C SER A 24 -8.76 -61.61 -16.69
N ARG A 25 -9.11 -62.12 -15.50
CA ARG A 25 -10.05 -63.24 -15.35
C ARG A 25 -11.07 -62.95 -14.24
N ARG A 26 -12.30 -62.71 -14.69
CA ARG A 26 -13.60 -63.12 -14.14
C ARG A 26 -13.56 -63.77 -12.75
N ALA A 27 -14.25 -63.18 -11.76
CA ALA A 27 -15.67 -63.42 -11.47
C ALA A 27 -16.00 -63.13 -9.99
N VAL A 28 -17.28 -62.85 -9.77
CA VAL A 28 -18.03 -62.88 -8.50
C VAL A 28 -17.96 -61.61 -7.63
N LYS A 29 -19.05 -60.82 -7.72
CA LYS A 29 -19.42 -59.76 -6.77
C LYS A 29 -19.68 -60.36 -5.39
N PRO A 30 -19.40 -59.60 -4.32
CA PRO A 30 -20.46 -59.35 -3.35
C PRO A 30 -20.63 -57.87 -3.07
N GLU A 31 -21.84 -57.55 -2.66
CA GLU A 31 -22.38 -56.23 -2.34
C GLU A 31 -21.54 -55.48 -1.30
N GLY A 32 -21.54 -54.14 -1.39
CA GLY A 32 -20.84 -53.27 -0.44
C GLY A 32 -19.96 -52.19 -1.06
N GLN A 33 -20.14 -51.83 -2.34
CA GLN A 33 -19.33 -50.76 -2.95
C GLN A 33 -19.68 -49.40 -2.34
N PRO A 34 -18.75 -48.71 -1.65
CA PRO A 34 -18.92 -47.29 -1.40
C PRO A 34 -19.07 -46.61 -2.76
N LYS A 35 -20.04 -45.69 -2.88
CA LYS A 35 -20.24 -44.87 -4.09
C LYS A 35 -18.87 -44.43 -4.57
N ARG A 36 -18.45 -44.94 -5.74
CA ARG A 36 -17.17 -44.60 -6.36
C ARG A 36 -17.02 -43.08 -6.30
N GLY A 37 -16.09 -42.62 -5.48
CA GLY A 37 -15.72 -41.22 -5.44
C GLY A 37 -15.40 -40.83 -6.88
N ARG A 38 -16.19 -39.92 -7.43
CA ARG A 38 -15.93 -39.36 -8.75
C ARG A 38 -14.55 -38.72 -8.63
N SER A 39 -13.56 -39.23 -9.36
CA SER A 39 -12.28 -38.54 -9.49
C SER A 39 -12.60 -37.11 -9.96
N PRO A 40 -12.16 -36.07 -9.24
CA PRO A 40 -12.51 -34.72 -9.61
C PRO A 40 -12.09 -34.47 -11.06
N CYS A 41 -12.96 -33.90 -11.89
CA CYS A 41 -12.53 -33.47 -13.21
C CYS A 41 -11.45 -32.39 -13.07
N GLU A 42 -10.60 -32.22 -14.08
CA GLU A 42 -9.51 -31.24 -14.05
C GLU A 42 -10.02 -29.83 -13.70
N ASP A 43 -11.23 -29.48 -14.16
CA ASP A 43 -11.92 -28.23 -13.82
C ASP A 43 -12.27 -28.10 -12.33
N GLU A 44 -12.73 -29.18 -11.67
CA GLU A 44 -13.01 -29.18 -10.23
C GLU A 44 -11.71 -29.01 -9.42
N VAL A 45 -10.60 -29.60 -9.88
CA VAL A 45 -9.28 -29.41 -9.25
C VAL A 45 -8.79 -27.97 -9.46
N ALA A 46 -8.94 -27.42 -10.66
CA ALA A 46 -8.57 -26.04 -10.98
C ALA A 46 -9.39 -25.03 -10.16
N PHE A 47 -10.70 -25.25 -10.04
CA PHE A 47 -11.59 -24.41 -9.24
C PHE A 47 -11.22 -24.45 -7.75
N LYS A 48 -10.96 -25.64 -7.18
CA LYS A 48 -10.52 -25.76 -5.78
C LYS A 48 -9.17 -25.10 -5.53
N LYS A 49 -8.22 -25.21 -6.46
CA LYS A 49 -6.93 -24.51 -6.39
C LYS A 49 -7.12 -22.99 -6.44
N LEU A 50 -7.98 -22.49 -7.34
CA LEU A 50 -8.30 -21.06 -7.43
C LEU A 50 -8.97 -20.55 -6.15
N GLN A 51 -9.89 -21.32 -5.58
CA GLN A 51 -10.53 -21.00 -4.31
C GLN A 51 -9.53 -20.97 -3.15
N ALA A 52 -8.59 -21.92 -3.09
CA ALA A 52 -7.51 -21.91 -2.11
C ALA A 52 -6.59 -20.69 -2.27
N HIS A 53 -6.22 -20.34 -3.50
CA HIS A 53 -5.44 -19.12 -3.78
C HIS A 53 -6.18 -17.85 -3.40
N LYS A 54 -7.50 -17.78 -3.61
CA LYS A 54 -8.33 -16.65 -3.17
C LYS A 54 -8.31 -16.49 -1.65
N LEU A 55 -8.49 -17.59 -0.91
CA LEU A 55 -8.48 -17.57 0.56
C LEU A 55 -7.10 -17.20 1.13
N ASP A 56 -6.03 -17.68 0.51
CA ASP A 56 -4.65 -17.32 0.84
C ASP A 56 -4.35 -15.83 0.57
N ALA A 57 -4.79 -15.30 -0.57
CA ALA A 57 -4.68 -13.88 -0.89
C ALA A 57 -5.48 -13.00 0.11
N GLN A 58 -6.71 -13.39 0.45
CA GLN A 58 -7.51 -12.68 1.46
C GLN A 58 -6.88 -12.71 2.85
N SER A 59 -6.26 -13.83 3.23
CA SER A 59 -5.58 -13.97 4.53
C SER A 59 -4.35 -13.08 4.60
N ARG A 60 -3.54 -13.03 3.52
CA ARG A 60 -2.38 -12.13 3.43
C ARG A 60 -2.78 -10.66 3.46
N LEU A 61 -3.86 -10.28 2.78
CA LEU A 61 -4.37 -8.91 2.81
C LEU A 61 -4.81 -8.51 4.22
N ARG A 62 -5.51 -9.39 4.95
CA ARG A 62 -5.88 -9.12 6.34
C ARG A 62 -4.67 -8.93 7.25
N GLN A 63 -3.63 -9.77 7.10
CA GLN A 63 -2.38 -9.61 7.84
C GLN A 63 -1.70 -8.28 7.53
N GLN A 64 -1.70 -7.83 6.26
CA GLN A 64 -1.14 -6.53 5.89
C GLN A 64 -1.93 -5.36 6.50
N ILE A 65 -3.26 -5.42 6.50
CA ILE A 65 -4.11 -4.40 7.13
C ILE A 65 -3.85 -4.34 8.64
N GLU A 66 -3.72 -5.49 9.31
CA GLU A 66 -3.42 -5.55 10.75
C GLU A 66 -2.06 -4.91 11.07
N VAL A 67 -1.02 -5.21 10.27
CA VAL A 67 0.31 -4.59 10.41
C VAL A 67 0.26 -3.07 10.18
N LEU A 68 -0.48 -2.61 9.15
CA LEU A 68 -0.63 -1.19 8.87
C LEU A 68 -1.38 -0.47 10.00
N SER A 69 -2.43 -1.08 10.55
CA SER A 69 -3.18 -0.52 11.68
C SER A 69 -2.34 -0.42 12.95
N GLY A 70 -1.45 -1.40 13.20
CA GLY A 70 -0.51 -1.35 14.31
C GLY A 70 0.59 -0.30 14.12
N LEU A 71 0.99 -0.05 12.87
CA LEU A 71 1.95 1.01 12.56
C LEU A 71 1.31 2.39 12.72
N GLU A 72 0.07 2.56 12.27
CA GLU A 72 -0.72 3.78 12.48
C GLU A 72 -0.92 4.08 13.97
N SER A 73 -1.29 3.07 14.79
CA SER A 73 -1.41 3.27 16.24
C SER A 73 -0.09 3.65 16.89
N ASN A 74 1.03 3.02 16.50
CA ASN A 74 2.35 3.34 17.04
C ASN A 74 2.82 4.74 16.65
N VAL A 75 2.55 5.18 15.41
CA VAL A 75 2.89 6.53 14.94
C VAL A 75 2.03 7.58 15.64
N LEU A 76 0.74 7.31 15.81
CA LEU A 76 -0.15 8.19 16.58
C LEU A 76 0.28 8.26 18.03
N ASP A 77 0.56 7.13 18.69
CA ASP A 77 1.06 7.10 20.07
C ASP A 77 2.38 7.86 20.21
N PHE A 78 3.29 7.72 19.24
CA PHE A 78 4.52 8.49 19.20
C PHE A 78 4.24 10.00 19.08
N TYR A 79 3.35 10.41 18.18
CA TYR A 79 2.96 11.82 18.01
C TYR A 79 2.27 12.37 19.28
N TYR A 80 1.33 11.65 19.87
CA TYR A 80 0.63 12.09 21.08
C TYR A 80 1.56 12.16 22.30
N THR A 81 2.53 11.24 22.41
CA THR A 81 3.45 11.19 23.57
C THR A 81 4.57 12.22 23.46
N HIS A 82 5.12 12.41 22.26
CA HIS A 82 6.28 13.26 22.05
C HIS A 82 5.89 14.65 21.55
N MET A 83 5.10 14.78 20.48
CA MET A 83 4.86 16.08 19.83
C MET A 83 3.94 17.01 20.62
N LEU A 84 2.89 16.52 21.30
CA LEU A 84 2.03 17.38 22.12
C LEU A 84 2.76 17.99 23.33
N ARG A 85 3.86 17.38 23.78
CA ARG A 85 4.71 17.99 24.83
C ARG A 85 5.63 19.09 24.29
N PHE A 86 5.87 19.13 22.99
CA PHE A 86 6.69 20.16 22.33
C PHE A 86 5.85 21.21 21.59
N GLU A 87 4.53 21.04 21.48
CA GLU A 87 3.65 22.02 20.83
C GLU A 87 3.78 23.45 21.44
N PRO A 88 3.91 23.63 22.77
CA PRO A 88 4.16 24.97 23.34
C PRO A 88 5.52 25.58 22.94
N LEU A 89 6.51 24.74 22.61
CA LEU A 89 7.84 25.19 22.16
C LEU A 89 7.85 25.55 20.67
N LEU A 90 7.01 24.90 19.87
CA LEU A 90 6.78 25.22 18.46
C LEU A 90 5.94 26.49 18.29
N GLU A 91 4.94 26.70 19.15
CA GLU A 91 4.16 27.95 19.15
C GLU A 91 5.04 29.16 19.47
N LEU A 92 5.95 29.05 20.44
CA LEU A 92 6.90 30.12 20.80
C LEU A 92 7.87 30.45 19.66
N ALA A 93 8.33 29.44 18.91
CA ALA A 93 9.17 29.66 17.74
C ALA A 93 8.42 30.30 16.55
N SER A 94 7.10 30.07 16.46
CA SER A 94 6.25 30.61 15.38
C SER A 94 5.75 32.04 15.61
N GLN A 95 5.80 32.55 16.86
CA GLN A 95 5.48 33.95 17.17
C GLN A 95 6.64 34.92 16.89
N VAL A 96 7.85 34.40 16.61
CA VAL A 96 8.98 35.22 16.16
C VAL A 96 8.75 35.63 14.70
N SER A 97 8.04 36.75 14.54
CA SER A 97 7.82 37.42 13.25
C SER A 97 9.14 37.55 12.46
N PRO A 98 9.18 37.19 11.15
CA PRO A 98 10.37 37.30 10.31
C PRO A 98 10.94 38.73 10.21
N SER A 99 10.22 39.73 10.70
CA SER A 99 10.66 41.13 10.75
C SER A 99 11.76 41.39 11.78
N ALA A 100 11.99 40.50 12.75
CA ALA A 100 13.08 40.61 13.72
C ALA A 100 14.44 40.14 13.16
N ALA A 101 14.49 39.60 11.92
CA ALA A 101 15.71 39.11 11.29
C ALA A 101 16.62 40.17 10.66
N MET A 102 16.19 41.43 10.63
CA MET A 102 16.94 42.56 10.08
C MET A 102 17.42 43.57 11.15
N ALA A 103 17.16 43.30 12.44
CA ALA A 103 17.61 44.16 13.53
C ALA A 103 19.04 43.81 13.98
N PRO A 104 19.87 44.81 14.32
CA PRO A 104 21.26 44.59 14.74
C PRO A 104 21.32 43.67 15.96
N ALA A 105 22.34 42.79 16.02
CA ALA A 105 22.48 41.71 17.00
C ALA A 105 22.26 42.15 18.47
N ALA A 106 22.59 43.39 18.81
CA ALA A 106 22.39 43.95 20.15
C ALA A 106 20.91 44.11 20.57
N ALA A 107 19.96 44.17 19.64
CA ALA A 107 18.52 44.26 19.95
C ALA A 107 17.84 42.87 20.08
N ARG A 108 18.47 41.81 19.57
CA ARG A 108 17.97 40.43 19.66
C ARG A 108 18.25 39.80 21.02
N ASP A 109 19.38 40.12 21.63
CA ASP A 109 19.75 39.59 22.95
C ASP A 109 18.91 40.20 24.09
N ALA A 110 18.38 41.41 23.93
CA ALA A 110 17.54 42.06 24.93
C ALA A 110 16.11 41.47 25.01
N VAL A 111 15.58 40.96 23.89
CA VAL A 111 14.23 40.38 23.82
C VAL A 111 14.26 38.90 24.19
N LEU A 112 15.26 38.14 23.75
CA LEU A 112 15.42 36.73 24.11
C LEU A 112 16.00 36.55 25.52
N GLY A 113 16.81 37.49 26.03
CA GLY A 113 17.36 37.45 27.38
C GLY A 113 16.36 37.80 28.49
N GLY A 114 15.26 38.49 28.15
CA GLY A 114 14.19 38.84 29.10
C GLY A 114 13.21 37.70 29.36
N GLU A 115 12.81 36.97 28.31
CA GLU A 115 11.79 35.90 28.41
C GLU A 115 12.38 34.55 28.84
N PHE A 116 13.66 34.27 28.57
CA PHE A 116 14.34 33.08 29.12
C PHE A 116 14.54 33.15 30.63
N ALA A 117 14.66 34.35 31.19
CA ALA A 117 14.81 34.58 32.63
C ALA A 117 13.51 34.32 33.42
N GLU A 118 12.35 34.26 32.75
CA GLU A 118 11.08 33.89 33.37
C GLU A 118 10.87 32.37 33.47
N LEU A 119 11.47 31.59 32.56
CA LEU A 119 11.41 30.12 32.54
C LEU A 119 12.37 29.46 33.53
N PHE A 120 13.45 30.15 33.94
CA PHE A 120 14.46 29.64 34.86
C PHE A 120 14.71 30.62 36.01
N PRO A 121 13.89 30.58 37.08
CA PRO A 121 14.10 31.44 38.25
C PRO A 121 15.45 31.20 38.94
N GLU A 122 16.09 30.05 38.70
CA GLU A 122 17.42 29.71 39.21
C GLU A 122 18.58 30.40 38.48
N LEU A 123 18.33 31.02 37.31
CA LEU A 123 19.34 31.78 36.57
C LEU A 123 19.34 33.28 36.91
N LYS A 124 18.42 33.75 37.76
CA LYS A 124 18.28 35.16 38.16
C LYS A 124 19.41 35.66 39.07
N SER A 125 20.32 34.78 39.52
CA SER A 125 21.38 35.12 40.48
C SER A 125 22.78 35.27 39.86
N THR A 126 22.92 35.11 38.54
CA THR A 126 24.25 35.03 37.88
C THR A 126 24.43 35.94 36.67
N THR A 127 23.57 36.95 36.52
CA THR A 127 23.61 37.89 35.38
C THR A 127 23.91 39.31 35.85
N THR A 128 25.07 39.48 36.48
CA THR A 128 25.73 40.76 36.75
C THR A 128 27.21 40.62 36.43
N LEU A 129 27.55 40.31 35.17
CA LEU A 129 28.95 40.19 34.76
C LEU A 129 29.14 40.40 33.25
N THR A 130 28.48 41.41 32.69
CA THR A 130 28.72 41.88 31.31
C THR A 130 28.35 43.36 31.25
N ASP A 131 29.18 44.22 31.84
CA ASP A 131 29.32 45.64 31.51
C ASP A 131 30.36 46.24 32.46
N THR A 132 31.62 46.29 32.02
CA THR A 132 32.69 47.24 32.43
C THR A 132 34.05 46.70 31.95
N CYS A 133 34.28 46.72 30.64
CA CYS A 133 35.62 46.58 30.06
C CYS A 133 35.78 47.67 28.98
N ASP A 134 35.57 48.92 29.37
CA ASP A 134 35.91 50.09 28.56
C ASP A 134 36.06 51.33 29.46
N GLU A 135 37.15 51.40 30.21
CA GLU A 135 37.62 52.65 30.83
C GLU A 135 39.10 52.84 30.51
N SER A 136 39.36 53.18 29.25
CA SER A 136 40.40 54.13 28.91
C SER A 136 39.90 55.52 29.32
N ALA A 137 40.09 55.89 30.59
CA ALA A 137 39.85 57.25 31.07
C ALA A 137 40.98 57.68 32.00
N THR A 138 41.97 58.32 31.37
CA THR A 138 42.89 59.27 31.98
C THR A 138 42.16 60.20 32.94
N LEU A 139 42.28 59.98 34.24
CA LEU A 139 41.93 60.96 35.27
C LEU A 139 43.11 61.12 36.23
N SER A 140 44.05 61.91 35.71
CA SER A 140 45.04 62.69 36.44
C SER A 140 44.38 63.39 37.62
N THR A 141 44.54 62.83 38.82
CA THR A 141 44.32 63.57 40.06
C THR A 141 45.68 64.12 40.46
N HIS A 142 45.87 65.41 40.17
CA HIS A 142 46.93 66.25 40.71
C HIS A 142 46.87 66.21 42.25
N GLU A 143 47.68 65.35 42.88
CA GLU A 143 48.03 65.53 44.28
C GLU A 143 49.24 66.49 44.37
N PRO A 144 49.22 67.45 45.31
CA PRO A 144 50.19 68.52 45.35
C PRO A 144 51.57 68.00 45.76
N ALA A 145 52.60 68.66 45.22
CA ALA A 145 54.01 68.37 45.42
C ALA A 145 54.34 67.99 46.88
N PRO A 146 55.05 66.88 47.11
CA PRO A 146 55.48 66.53 48.45
C PRO A 146 56.48 67.60 48.92
N SER A 147 56.10 68.33 49.97
CA SER A 147 57.03 69.04 50.84
C SER A 147 58.24 68.15 51.13
N PRO A 148 59.48 68.69 51.14
CA PRO A 148 60.69 67.88 51.24
C PRO A 148 60.55 66.93 52.43
N PRO A 149 60.77 65.63 52.25
CA PRO A 149 60.62 64.68 53.34
C PRO A 149 61.55 65.15 54.45
N ALA A 150 61.00 65.37 55.66
CA ALA A 150 61.79 65.51 56.87
C ALA A 150 62.81 64.38 56.83
N THR A 151 64.10 64.74 56.76
CA THR A 151 65.21 63.84 56.49
C THR A 151 65.06 62.60 57.35
N VAL A 152 64.53 61.53 56.74
CA VAL A 152 64.26 60.26 57.43
C VAL A 152 65.63 59.86 57.99
N PRO A 153 65.79 59.78 59.32
CA PRO A 153 67.06 59.43 59.93
C PRO A 153 67.65 58.24 59.19
N ALA A 154 68.95 58.25 58.87
CA ALA A 154 69.57 57.17 58.10
C ALA A 154 69.26 55.77 58.71
N LYS A 155 69.06 55.72 60.03
CA LYS A 155 68.60 54.54 60.77
C LYS A 155 67.17 54.09 60.45
N THR A 156 66.21 54.99 60.24
CA THR A 156 64.81 54.63 59.87
C THR A 156 64.66 54.37 58.38
N ARG A 157 65.47 54.99 57.52
CA ARG A 157 65.45 54.77 56.06
C ARG A 157 65.72 53.30 55.71
N TYR A 158 66.65 52.66 56.41
CA TYR A 158 66.93 51.23 56.27
C TYR A 158 65.69 50.33 56.53
N TYR A 159 64.89 50.65 57.55
CA TYR A 159 63.68 49.88 57.87
C TYR A 159 62.59 50.05 56.81
N TYR A 160 62.39 51.27 56.31
CA TYR A 160 61.44 51.55 55.23
C TYR A 160 61.86 50.90 53.91
N ASP A 161 63.13 51.05 53.50
CA ASP A 161 63.65 50.41 52.29
C ASP A 161 63.54 48.89 52.38
N SER A 162 63.83 48.30 53.56
CA SER A 162 63.65 46.86 53.80
C SER A 162 62.19 46.41 53.72
N ALA A 163 61.25 47.18 54.28
CA ALA A 163 59.82 46.89 54.22
C ALA A 163 59.27 47.02 52.80
N LEU A 164 59.68 48.06 52.06
CA LEU A 164 59.31 48.28 50.67
C LEU A 164 59.85 47.17 49.77
N MET A 165 61.11 46.76 49.95
CA MET A 165 61.69 45.62 49.22
C MET A 165 60.98 44.30 49.54
N ARG A 166 60.49 44.11 50.77
CA ARG A 166 59.65 42.96 51.12
C ARG A 166 58.31 43.00 50.39
N LEU A 167 57.64 44.14 50.38
CA LEU A 167 56.38 44.33 49.64
C LEU A 167 56.56 44.11 48.13
N TYR A 168 57.62 44.63 47.51
CA TYR A 168 57.91 44.36 46.09
C TYR A 168 58.17 42.89 45.80
N ARG A 169 58.92 42.20 46.67
CA ARG A 169 59.16 40.75 46.52
C ARG A 169 57.87 39.96 46.68
N GLU A 170 57.02 40.33 47.63
CA GLU A 170 55.72 39.71 47.86
C GLU A 170 54.77 39.95 46.68
N ALA A 171 54.66 41.17 46.18
CA ALA A 171 53.87 41.51 44.99
C ALA A 171 54.34 40.75 43.75
N ALA A 172 55.66 40.70 43.49
CA ALA A 172 56.21 39.93 42.38
C ALA A 172 55.96 38.42 42.53
N PHE A 173 55.99 37.90 43.76
CA PHE A 173 55.65 36.50 44.03
C PHE A 173 54.16 36.22 43.80
N GLN A 174 53.27 37.12 44.23
CA GLN A 174 51.83 37.03 44.00
C GLN A 174 51.49 37.13 42.51
N GLU A 175 52.10 38.06 41.77
CA GLU A 175 51.93 38.21 40.32
C GLU A 175 52.36 36.93 39.58
N LYS A 176 53.52 36.36 39.94
CA LYS A 176 53.99 35.10 39.36
C LYS A 176 53.01 33.94 39.65
N ASN A 177 52.48 33.86 40.87
CA ASN A 177 51.51 32.83 41.24
C ASN A 177 50.18 33.02 40.50
N LEU A 178 49.71 34.26 40.34
CA LEU A 178 48.51 34.58 39.57
C LEU A 178 48.70 34.23 38.09
N ALA A 179 49.81 34.63 37.48
CA ALA A 179 50.13 34.29 36.09
C ALA A 179 50.18 32.77 35.88
N HIS A 180 50.74 32.02 36.84
CA HIS A 180 50.72 30.55 36.78
C HIS A 180 49.30 29.98 36.86
N ARG A 181 48.46 30.47 37.78
CA ARG A 181 47.04 30.05 37.89
C ARG A 181 46.27 30.36 36.60
N TYR A 182 46.43 31.55 36.03
CA TYR A 182 45.82 31.91 34.75
C TYR A 182 46.28 31.01 33.61
N ALA A 183 47.58 30.67 33.54
CA ALA A 183 48.10 29.76 32.54
C ALA A 183 47.51 28.34 32.69
N CYS A 184 47.39 27.83 33.93
CA CYS A 184 46.76 26.55 34.21
C CYS A 184 45.27 26.53 33.83
N GLU A 185 44.51 27.56 34.21
CA GLU A 185 43.09 27.68 33.84
C GLU A 185 42.90 27.79 32.32
N LYS A 186 43.74 28.56 31.63
CA LYS A 186 43.71 28.65 30.16
C LYS A 186 43.96 27.28 29.50
N ALA A 187 44.91 26.51 30.02
CA ALA A 187 45.16 25.15 29.53
C ALA A 187 43.99 24.19 29.83
N ARG A 188 43.35 24.32 31.00
CA ARG A 188 42.17 23.53 31.37
C ARG A 188 40.98 23.82 30.45
N VAL A 189 40.71 25.10 30.17
CA VAL A 189 39.63 25.52 29.25
C VAL A 189 39.89 24.99 27.84
N ALA A 190 41.12 25.14 27.32
CA ALA A 190 41.48 24.60 26.02
C ALA A 190 41.31 23.08 25.94
N ALA A 191 41.62 22.34 27.02
CA ALA A 191 41.38 20.90 27.07
C ALA A 191 39.89 20.55 27.06
N THR A 192 39.04 21.31 27.76
CA THR A 192 37.59 21.11 27.74
C THR A 192 36.96 21.47 26.39
N GLU A 193 37.43 22.53 25.73
CA GLU A 193 36.98 22.91 24.38
C GLU A 193 37.30 21.81 23.36
N LEU A 194 38.49 21.23 23.44
CA LEU A 194 38.87 20.10 22.59
C LEU A 194 38.03 18.84 22.85
N SER A 195 37.70 18.55 24.12
CA SER A 195 36.79 17.43 24.46
C SER A 195 35.38 17.68 23.93
N VAL A 196 34.83 18.89 24.07
CA VAL A 196 33.53 19.25 23.50
C VAL A 196 33.52 19.12 21.98
N GLN A 197 34.56 19.63 21.31
CA GLN A 197 34.69 19.48 19.86
C GLN A 197 34.69 18.01 19.45
N HIS A 198 35.48 17.18 20.13
CA HIS A 198 35.62 15.78 19.76
C HIS A 198 34.38 14.94 20.08
N ASP A 199 33.87 15.03 21.32
CA ASP A 199 32.85 14.13 21.83
C ASP A 199 31.44 14.55 21.36
N ILE A 200 31.18 15.86 21.33
CA ILE A 200 29.86 16.39 21.02
C ILE A 200 29.75 16.70 19.54
N ILE A 201 30.64 17.54 18.99
CA ILE A 201 30.48 18.04 17.62
C ILE A 201 30.87 16.95 16.62
N ASP A 202 32.09 16.44 16.72
CA ASP A 202 32.63 15.47 15.76
C ASP A 202 32.13 14.04 16.02
N GLY A 203 31.72 13.74 17.26
CA GLY A 203 31.15 12.47 17.67
C GLY A 203 29.62 12.47 17.55
N SER A 204 28.95 12.88 18.62
CA SER A 204 27.50 12.69 18.79
C SER A 204 26.65 13.40 17.73
N LEU A 205 26.95 14.68 17.45
CA LEU A 205 26.19 15.49 16.50
C LEU A 205 26.44 15.01 15.05
N ALA A 206 27.69 14.71 14.70
CA ALA A 206 28.00 14.16 13.38
C ALA A 206 27.39 12.76 13.16
N GLU A 207 27.26 11.94 14.20
CA GLU A 207 26.52 10.68 14.14
C GLU A 207 25.03 10.91 13.91
N GLN A 208 24.41 11.83 14.66
CA GLN A 208 22.98 12.16 14.52
C GLN A 208 22.65 12.69 13.11
N LEU A 209 23.47 13.60 12.58
CA LEU A 209 23.27 14.14 11.22
C LEU A 209 23.42 13.06 10.15
N ARG A 210 24.34 12.09 10.34
CA ARG A 210 24.47 10.96 9.42
C ARG A 210 23.24 10.05 9.49
N THR A 211 22.75 9.72 10.69
CA THR A 211 21.55 8.88 10.84
C THR A 211 20.30 9.56 10.27
N GLU A 212 20.13 10.88 10.49
CA GLU A 212 19.02 11.64 9.92
C GLU A 212 19.08 11.63 8.39
N HIS A 213 20.27 11.77 7.80
CA HIS A 213 20.44 11.69 6.36
C HIS A 213 20.08 10.30 5.81
N GLU A 214 20.54 9.22 6.46
CA GLU A 214 20.21 7.85 6.08
C GLU A 214 18.69 7.57 6.18
N GLU A 215 18.03 8.07 7.23
CA GLU A 215 16.58 7.97 7.41
C GLU A 215 15.82 8.76 6.34
N GLN A 216 16.28 9.96 6.01
CA GLN A 216 15.68 10.78 4.95
C GLN A 216 15.83 10.13 3.58
N GLU A 217 16.98 9.51 3.29
CA GLU A 217 17.15 8.71 2.07
C GLU A 217 16.23 7.49 2.05
N ALA A 218 16.07 6.80 3.18
CA ALA A 218 15.16 5.65 3.30
C ALA A 218 13.70 6.09 3.09
N LEU A 219 13.30 7.23 3.64
CA LEU A 219 11.98 7.83 3.44
C LEU A 219 11.75 8.18 1.96
N ASN A 220 12.72 8.82 1.31
CA ASN A 220 12.64 9.14 -0.11
C ASN A 220 12.51 7.86 -0.98
N LYS A 221 13.24 6.79 -0.65
CA LYS A 221 13.10 5.48 -1.30
C LYS A 221 11.70 4.90 -1.10
N LEU A 222 11.16 4.97 0.12
CA LEU A 222 9.82 4.48 0.43
C LEU A 222 8.72 5.27 -0.30
N ILE A 223 8.85 6.60 -0.41
CA ILE A 223 7.94 7.45 -1.18
C ILE A 223 7.98 7.06 -2.67
N GLY A 224 9.16 6.81 -3.22
CA GLY A 224 9.31 6.31 -4.59
C GLY A 224 8.61 4.97 -4.81
N SER A 225 8.80 4.01 -3.91
CA SER A 225 8.11 2.71 -3.96
C SER A 225 6.60 2.83 -3.80
N LEU A 226 6.11 3.73 -2.94
CA LEU A 226 4.68 3.97 -2.77
C LEU A 226 4.04 4.54 -4.05
N ALA A 227 4.72 5.47 -4.72
CA ALA A 227 4.28 6.02 -6.00
C ALA A 227 4.21 4.93 -7.08
N GLU A 228 5.19 4.03 -7.13
CA GLU A 228 5.20 2.90 -8.07
C GLU A 228 4.03 1.94 -7.83
N VAL A 229 3.80 1.53 -6.58
CA VAL A 229 2.68 0.63 -6.22
C VAL A 229 1.33 1.28 -6.52
N THR A 230 1.20 2.59 -6.27
CA THR A 230 -0.02 3.34 -6.57
C THR A 230 -0.29 3.37 -8.08
N ALA A 231 0.75 3.60 -8.90
CA ALA A 231 0.64 3.56 -10.35
C ALA A 231 0.27 2.16 -10.87
N GLN A 232 0.88 1.09 -10.33
CA GLN A 232 0.55 -0.30 -10.67
C GLN A 232 -0.90 -0.63 -10.29
N SER A 233 -1.36 -0.20 -9.12
CA SER A 233 -2.75 -0.38 -8.67
C SER A 233 -3.74 0.29 -9.62
N ALA A 234 -3.46 1.53 -10.04
CA ALA A 234 -4.29 2.25 -11.00
C ALA A 234 -4.35 1.54 -12.36
N ALA A 235 -3.22 1.03 -12.86
CA ALA A 235 -3.15 0.27 -14.10
C ALA A 235 -3.95 -1.05 -14.02
N HIS A 236 -3.85 -1.78 -12.91
CA HIS A 236 -4.64 -2.99 -12.67
C HIS A 236 -6.14 -2.68 -12.60
N GLN A 237 -6.53 -1.58 -11.95
CA GLN A 237 -7.93 -1.16 -11.88
C GLN A 237 -8.50 -0.83 -13.26
N GLN A 238 -7.75 -0.13 -14.12
CA GLN A 238 -8.15 0.14 -15.50
C GLN A 238 -8.27 -1.16 -16.31
N SER A 239 -7.33 -2.10 -16.14
CA SER A 239 -7.41 -3.40 -16.80
C SER A 239 -8.64 -4.20 -16.36
N LEU A 240 -9.00 -4.15 -15.07
CA LEU A 240 -10.21 -4.81 -14.55
C LEU A 240 -11.48 -4.19 -15.13
N GLN A 241 -11.55 -2.86 -15.19
CA GLN A 241 -12.68 -2.15 -15.80
C GLN A 241 -12.86 -2.54 -17.28
N ALA A 242 -11.78 -2.60 -18.05
CA ALA A 242 -11.82 -3.04 -19.45
C ALA A 242 -12.29 -4.51 -19.58
N THR A 243 -11.89 -5.41 -18.67
CA THR A 243 -12.37 -6.79 -18.69
C THR A 243 -13.86 -6.89 -18.32
N ASP A 244 -14.34 -6.08 -17.37
CA ASP A 244 -15.75 -6.05 -16.98
C ASP A 244 -16.64 -5.54 -18.13
N GLU A 245 -16.20 -4.52 -18.86
CA GLU A 245 -16.88 -4.02 -20.05
C GLU A 245 -16.98 -5.11 -21.13
N ARG A 246 -15.89 -5.82 -21.39
CA ARG A 246 -15.87 -6.94 -22.33
C ARG A 246 -16.81 -8.07 -21.92
N ILE A 247 -16.89 -8.39 -20.62
CA ILE A 247 -17.83 -9.40 -20.11
C ILE A 247 -19.27 -8.95 -20.38
N ARG A 248 -19.63 -7.70 -20.09
CA ARG A 248 -20.98 -7.15 -20.35
C ARG A 248 -21.35 -7.22 -21.84
N GLU A 249 -20.40 -6.92 -22.73
CA GLU A 249 -20.62 -7.04 -24.19
C GLU A 249 -20.89 -8.49 -24.62
N ILE A 250 -20.11 -9.44 -24.09
CA ILE A 250 -20.29 -10.88 -24.35
C ILE A 250 -21.64 -11.37 -23.82
N GLU A 251 -22.06 -10.93 -22.64
CA GLU A 251 -23.36 -11.26 -22.05
C GLU A 251 -24.51 -10.76 -22.92
N LYS A 252 -24.44 -9.49 -23.37
CA LYS A 252 -25.42 -8.92 -24.31
C LYS A 252 -25.48 -9.70 -25.64
N ALA A 253 -24.32 -10.09 -26.18
CA ALA A 253 -24.26 -10.90 -27.40
C ALA A 253 -24.86 -12.30 -27.18
N ARG A 254 -24.65 -12.90 -26.01
CA ARG A 254 -25.23 -14.18 -25.60
C ARG A 254 -26.75 -14.10 -25.48
N GLU A 255 -27.28 -13.05 -24.85
CA GLU A 255 -28.73 -12.82 -24.76
C GLU A 255 -29.37 -12.65 -26.13
N ALA A 256 -28.77 -11.86 -27.03
CA ALA A 256 -29.24 -11.72 -28.41
C ALA A 256 -29.19 -13.05 -29.19
N CYS A 257 -28.19 -13.89 -28.93
CA CYS A 257 -28.10 -15.24 -29.50
C CYS A 257 -29.22 -16.16 -28.99
N LEU A 258 -29.47 -16.15 -27.68
CA LEU A 258 -30.55 -16.93 -27.06
C LEU A 258 -31.92 -16.49 -27.57
N ALA A 259 -32.18 -15.18 -27.69
CA ALA A 259 -33.42 -14.66 -28.26
C ALA A 259 -33.63 -15.09 -29.72
N ARG A 260 -32.56 -15.11 -30.53
CA ARG A 260 -32.65 -15.64 -31.90
C ARG A 260 -32.93 -17.15 -31.92
N LYS A 261 -32.30 -17.91 -31.02
CA LYS A 261 -32.51 -19.35 -30.88
C LYS A 261 -33.97 -19.67 -30.55
N THR A 262 -34.57 -18.97 -29.58
CA THR A 262 -35.97 -19.21 -29.19
C THR A 262 -36.95 -18.90 -30.33
N VAL A 263 -36.72 -17.84 -31.10
CA VAL A 263 -37.51 -17.52 -32.30
C VAL A 263 -37.41 -18.63 -33.35
N LEU A 264 -36.21 -19.17 -33.58
CA LEU A 264 -36.01 -20.27 -34.53
C LEU A 264 -36.65 -21.56 -34.05
N GLU A 265 -36.60 -21.87 -32.75
CA GLU A 265 -37.29 -23.02 -32.16
C GLU A 265 -38.82 -22.89 -32.29
N ALA A 266 -39.38 -21.70 -32.08
CA ALA A 266 -40.81 -21.43 -32.29
C ALA A 266 -41.22 -21.61 -33.76
N LYS A 267 -40.45 -21.04 -34.71
CA LYS A 267 -40.70 -21.22 -36.16
C LYS A 267 -40.59 -22.68 -36.58
N LYS A 268 -39.62 -23.41 -36.02
CA LYS A 268 -39.47 -24.85 -36.25
C LYS A 268 -40.71 -25.60 -35.77
N GLN A 269 -41.22 -25.28 -34.58
CA GLN A 269 -42.43 -25.92 -34.04
C GLN A 269 -43.65 -25.66 -34.94
N GLU A 270 -43.88 -24.40 -35.33
CA GLU A 270 -44.96 -24.03 -36.26
C GLU A 270 -44.89 -24.80 -37.58
N GLN A 271 -43.67 -25.00 -38.12
CA GLN A 271 -43.47 -25.82 -39.32
C GLN A 271 -43.78 -27.31 -39.10
N MET A 272 -43.47 -27.86 -37.92
CA MET A 272 -43.82 -29.24 -37.59
C MET A 272 -45.34 -29.39 -37.46
N ASP A 273 -46.01 -28.47 -36.77
CA ASP A 273 -47.47 -28.47 -36.61
C ASP A 273 -48.16 -28.32 -37.97
N SER A 274 -47.66 -27.44 -38.85
CA SER A 274 -48.15 -27.30 -40.22
C SER A 274 -47.95 -28.59 -41.04
N ALA A 275 -46.80 -29.24 -40.90
CA ALA A 275 -46.54 -30.51 -41.57
C ALA A 275 -47.44 -31.65 -41.07
N GLU A 276 -47.80 -31.65 -39.79
CA GLU A 276 -48.77 -32.59 -39.22
C GLU A 276 -50.19 -32.33 -39.75
N HIS A 277 -50.61 -31.07 -39.78
CA HIS A 277 -51.89 -30.67 -40.39
C HIS A 277 -52.00 -31.12 -41.85
N ILE A 278 -50.95 -30.90 -42.67
CA ILE A 278 -50.93 -31.35 -44.07
C ILE A 278 -51.03 -32.89 -44.16
N LYS A 279 -50.39 -33.64 -43.27
CA LYS A 279 -50.51 -35.11 -43.26
C LYS A 279 -51.95 -35.55 -42.98
N GLU A 280 -52.63 -34.89 -42.06
CA GLU A 280 -54.04 -35.17 -41.73
C GLU A 280 -54.97 -34.85 -42.90
N GLU A 281 -54.78 -33.71 -43.57
CA GLU A 281 -55.51 -33.34 -44.79
C GLU A 281 -55.29 -34.37 -45.90
N VAL A 282 -54.04 -34.75 -46.17
CA VAL A 282 -53.70 -35.77 -47.18
C VAL A 282 -54.36 -37.11 -46.82
N ALA A 283 -54.38 -37.51 -45.55
CA ALA A 283 -55.06 -38.73 -45.11
C ALA A 283 -56.59 -38.63 -45.26
N ALA A 284 -57.19 -37.47 -45.03
CA ALA A 284 -58.61 -37.24 -45.29
C ALA A 284 -58.94 -37.31 -46.79
N PHE A 285 -58.14 -36.65 -47.64
CA PHE A 285 -58.30 -36.73 -49.11
C PHE A 285 -58.15 -38.16 -49.63
N ARG A 286 -57.16 -38.91 -49.15
CA ARG A 286 -57.00 -40.35 -49.51
C ARG A 286 -58.25 -41.15 -49.16
N ARG A 287 -58.81 -40.98 -47.96
CA ARG A 287 -60.06 -41.64 -47.56
C ARG A 287 -61.22 -41.29 -48.48
N CYS A 288 -61.36 -40.02 -48.88
CA CYS A 288 -62.39 -39.58 -49.82
C CYS A 288 -62.19 -40.19 -51.22
N VAL A 289 -60.96 -40.22 -51.73
CA VAL A 289 -60.62 -40.81 -53.04
C VAL A 289 -60.90 -42.32 -53.03
N GLU A 290 -60.54 -43.04 -51.97
CA GLU A 290 -60.83 -44.47 -51.83
C GLU A 290 -62.34 -44.76 -51.74
N ALA A 291 -63.10 -43.89 -51.05
CA ALA A 291 -64.55 -44.00 -51.01
C ALA A 291 -65.17 -43.76 -52.40
N ALA A 292 -64.71 -42.72 -53.11
CA ALA A 292 -65.15 -42.41 -54.47
C ALA A 292 -64.79 -43.54 -55.46
N ALA A 293 -63.61 -44.14 -55.34
CA ALA A 293 -63.17 -45.26 -56.16
C ALA A 293 -64.05 -46.51 -55.93
N ARG A 294 -64.38 -46.82 -54.66
CA ARG A 294 -65.31 -47.91 -54.32
C ARG A 294 -66.71 -47.68 -54.88
N GLU A 295 -67.20 -46.46 -54.80
CA GLU A 295 -68.52 -46.09 -55.35
C GLU A 295 -68.53 -46.14 -56.88
N LEU A 296 -67.46 -45.70 -57.54
CA LEU A 296 -67.30 -45.80 -58.99
C LEU A 296 -67.25 -47.26 -59.46
N GLU A 297 -66.58 -48.15 -58.72
CA GLU A 297 -66.59 -49.58 -59.04
C GLU A 297 -67.97 -50.21 -58.85
N ARG A 298 -68.72 -49.84 -57.78
CA ARG A 298 -70.12 -50.24 -57.62
C ARG A 298 -70.97 -49.81 -58.82
N ARG A 299 -70.85 -48.56 -59.27
CA ARG A 299 -71.58 -48.04 -60.44
C ARG A 299 -71.19 -48.74 -61.74
N ARG A 300 -69.91 -49.08 -61.92
CA ARG A 300 -69.45 -49.87 -63.07
C ARG A 300 -70.11 -51.26 -63.12
N LEU A 301 -70.22 -51.94 -61.98
CA LEU A 301 -70.91 -53.23 -61.91
C LEU A 301 -72.40 -53.11 -62.26
N ILE A 302 -73.09 -52.07 -61.75
CA ILE A 302 -74.49 -51.79 -62.09
C ILE A 302 -74.63 -51.50 -63.59
N ASN A 303 -73.77 -50.65 -64.16
CA ASN A 303 -73.79 -50.31 -65.58
C ASN A 303 -73.57 -51.56 -66.46
N ARG A 304 -72.61 -52.43 -66.12
CA ARG A 304 -72.41 -53.71 -66.84
C ARG A 304 -73.67 -54.57 -66.78
N SER A 305 -74.29 -54.71 -65.61
CA SER A 305 -75.55 -55.46 -65.45
C SER A 305 -76.69 -54.90 -66.30
N LEU A 306 -76.81 -53.57 -66.39
CA LEU A 306 -77.80 -52.88 -67.22
C LEU A 306 -77.51 -53.05 -68.71
N GLU A 307 -76.25 -52.94 -69.14
CA GLU A 307 -75.82 -53.18 -70.51
C GLU A 307 -76.13 -54.62 -70.94
N ASP A 308 -75.84 -55.60 -70.08
CA ASP A 308 -76.18 -57.01 -70.29
C ASP A 308 -77.70 -57.21 -70.40
N GLU A 309 -78.49 -56.54 -69.56
CA GLU A 309 -79.95 -56.61 -69.62
C GLU A 309 -80.52 -55.97 -70.90
N ILE A 310 -79.99 -54.81 -71.30
CA ILE A 310 -80.33 -54.17 -72.58
C ILE A 310 -79.95 -55.11 -73.73
N GLY A 311 -78.79 -55.77 -73.67
CA GLY A 311 -78.36 -56.79 -74.62
C GLY A 311 -79.36 -57.96 -74.72
N ARG A 312 -79.79 -58.50 -73.58
CA ARG A 312 -80.82 -59.56 -73.50
C ARG A 312 -82.15 -59.09 -74.09
N ARG A 313 -82.62 -57.88 -73.74
CA ARG A 313 -83.87 -57.30 -74.28
C ARG A 313 -83.79 -57.06 -75.78
N ARG A 314 -82.67 -56.54 -76.29
CA ARG A 314 -82.42 -56.37 -77.74
C ARG A 314 -82.41 -57.72 -78.47
N ALA A 315 -81.79 -58.74 -77.90
CA ALA A 315 -81.79 -60.09 -78.48
C ALA A 315 -83.20 -60.71 -78.48
N ALA A 316 -83.97 -60.54 -77.39
CA ALA A 316 -85.36 -60.99 -77.29
C ALA A 316 -86.26 -60.27 -78.32
N LEU A 317 -86.12 -58.95 -78.49
CA LEU A 317 -86.82 -58.19 -79.52
C LEU A 317 -86.43 -58.64 -80.94
N LYS A 318 -85.15 -58.94 -81.19
CA LYS A 318 -84.71 -59.49 -82.49
C LYS A 318 -85.29 -60.87 -82.77
N ARG A 319 -85.47 -61.72 -81.75
CA ARG A 319 -86.14 -63.03 -81.88
C ARG A 319 -87.62 -62.87 -82.20
N ARG A 320 -88.34 -62.01 -81.46
CA ARG A 320 -89.75 -61.68 -81.71
C ARG A 320 -90.04 -61.06 -83.08
N LYS A 321 -89.06 -60.40 -83.71
CA LYS A 321 -89.20 -59.86 -85.07
C LYS A 321 -88.94 -60.89 -86.18
N LYS A 322 -88.39 -62.06 -85.85
CA LYS A 322 -88.14 -63.16 -86.80
C LYS A 322 -89.25 -64.20 -86.78
N GLU A 323 -90.04 -64.25 -85.71
CA GLU A 323 -91.33 -64.93 -85.62
C GLU A 323 -92.41 -64.08 -86.32
#